data_AF-K9VET9-F1
#
_entry.id   AF-K9VET9-F1
#
_cell.length_a   1.000
_cell.length_b   1.000
_cell.length_c   1.000
_cell.angle_alpha   90.00
_cell.angle_beta   90.00
_cell.angle_gamma   90.00
#
_symmetry.space_group_name_H-M   'P 1'
#
loop_
_entity.id
_entity.type
_entity.pdbx_description
1 polymer ?
#
loop_
_entity_poly.entity_id
_entity_poly.type
_entity_poly.pdbx_seq_one_letter_code
_entity_poly.pdbx_strand_id
1 'polypeptide(L)'
;MTPIPHPDLSNITVNCAIITVSDTRSAETDTSGLLTKKLLKDAGHSVVAYTVVKDDAAKIVLQMQAFSQREDVDAIIVNGGTGIAPRDTTYDVMESLLDRILPGFGEIFRFLSYQEIGSRAIASRAVAGVYQGKLVFSLPGSSNGVKLAVEKLILPELVHLVTQLRGG
;
A
#
# COMPACT_ATOMS: atom_id res chain seq x y z
N MET A 1 15.99 12.62 -15.92
CA MET A 1 15.17 13.11 -14.79
C MET A 1 13.78 12.55 -14.98
N THR A 2 13.26 11.80 -14.02
CA THR A 2 11.84 11.42 -14.01
C THR A 2 11.03 12.72 -13.94
N PRO A 3 10.03 12.95 -14.79
CA PRO A 3 9.17 14.11 -14.65
C PRO A 3 8.58 14.12 -13.25
N ILE A 4 8.69 15.25 -12.56
CA ILE A 4 8.03 15.46 -11.28
C ILE A 4 6.53 15.53 -11.60
N PRO A 5 5.67 14.75 -10.94
CA PRO A 5 4.22 14.92 -11.04
C PRO A 5 3.85 16.37 -10.69
N HIS A 6 2.62 16.80 -10.99
CA HIS A 6 2.20 18.18 -10.70
C HIS A 6 2.60 18.59 -9.28
N PRO A 7 3.28 19.75 -9.11
CA PRO A 7 3.81 20.13 -7.81
C PRO A 7 2.68 20.25 -6.79
N ASP A 8 2.84 19.56 -5.66
CA ASP A 8 1.91 19.65 -4.55
C ASP A 8 1.86 21.09 -4.02
N LEU A 9 0.65 21.63 -3.91
CA LEU A 9 0.42 22.99 -3.40
C LEU A 9 0.58 23.07 -1.87
N SER A 10 0.58 21.92 -1.18
CA SER A 10 0.66 21.84 0.28
C SER A 10 1.72 20.83 0.70
N ASN A 11 2.54 21.20 1.70
CA ASN A 11 3.55 20.31 2.27
C ASN A 11 2.97 19.71 3.56
N ILE A 12 2.07 18.73 3.42
CA ILE A 12 1.42 18.06 4.56
C ILE A 12 2.14 16.78 4.95
N THR A 13 2.17 16.49 6.25
CA THR A 13 2.52 15.16 6.76
C THR A 13 1.30 14.25 6.63
N VAL A 14 1.41 13.19 5.83
CA VAL A 14 0.38 12.16 5.71
C VAL A 14 0.57 11.12 6.82
N ASN A 15 -0.49 10.84 7.57
CA ASN A 15 -0.48 9.81 8.60
C ASN A 15 -0.86 8.45 8.02
N CYS A 16 0.08 7.52 8.00
CA CYS A 16 -0.11 6.21 7.40
C CYS A 16 -0.34 5.12 8.45
N ALA A 17 -1.17 4.14 8.10
CA ALA A 17 -1.27 2.87 8.79
C ALA A 17 -0.66 1.76 7.91
N ILE A 18 -0.03 0.77 8.52
CA ILE A 18 0.57 -0.36 7.81
C ILE A 18 -0.01 -1.69 8.30
N ILE A 19 -0.42 -2.53 7.35
CA ILE A 19 -0.84 -3.91 7.61
C ILE A 19 0.10 -4.84 6.85
N THR A 20 0.80 -5.70 7.57
CA THR A 20 1.56 -6.80 6.95
C THR A 20 0.76 -8.08 7.06
N VAL A 21 0.48 -8.71 5.92
CA VAL A 21 -0.21 -9.99 5.84
C VAL A 21 0.82 -11.09 5.71
N SER A 22 0.98 -11.90 6.77
CA SER A 22 1.92 -13.02 6.79
C SER A 22 1.63 -14.05 7.87
N ASP A 23 1.76 -15.32 7.52
CA ASP A 23 1.68 -16.43 8.48
C ASP A 23 2.96 -16.64 9.28
N THR A 24 4.10 -16.17 8.80
CA THR A 24 5.41 -16.49 9.37
C THR A 24 6.10 -15.29 9.99
N ARG A 25 5.72 -14.07 9.62
CA ARG A 25 6.32 -12.85 10.18
C ARG A 25 5.70 -12.48 11.52
N SER A 26 6.53 -11.83 12.31
CA SER A 26 6.22 -11.11 13.53
C SER A 26 6.58 -9.63 13.34
N ALA A 27 6.27 -8.78 14.32
CA ALA A 27 6.61 -7.36 14.26
C ALA A 27 8.12 -7.12 14.08
N GLU A 28 8.96 -8.01 14.63
CA GLU A 28 10.42 -7.93 14.63
C GLU A 28 11.04 -8.47 13.33
N THR A 29 10.34 -9.40 12.66
CA THR A 29 10.88 -10.12 11.48
C THR A 29 10.28 -9.63 10.16
N ASP A 30 9.31 -8.72 10.21
CA ASP A 30 8.65 -8.10 9.06
C ASP A 30 9.55 -7.08 8.35
N THR A 31 10.40 -7.56 7.46
CA THR A 31 11.31 -6.71 6.69
C THR A 31 10.57 -5.71 5.79
N SER A 32 9.41 -6.07 5.25
CA SER A 32 8.68 -5.27 4.26
C SER A 32 7.87 -4.14 4.92
N GLY A 33 7.18 -4.42 6.03
CA GLY A 33 6.54 -3.36 6.82
C GLY A 33 7.55 -2.43 7.48
N LEU A 34 8.67 -2.94 8.00
CA LEU A 34 9.74 -2.09 8.55
C LEU A 34 10.39 -1.21 7.48
N LEU A 35 10.60 -1.73 6.26
CA LEU A 35 11.07 -0.94 5.12
C LEU A 35 10.08 0.17 4.77
N THR A 36 8.79 -0.13 4.70
CA THR A 36 7.73 0.86 4.43
C THR A 36 7.74 1.97 5.47
N LYS A 37 7.83 1.62 6.77
CA LYS A 37 7.96 2.60 7.87
C LYS A 37 9.13 3.53 7.67
N LYS A 38 10.29 2.97 7.33
CA LYS A 38 11.52 3.74 7.10
C LYS A 38 11.33 4.71 5.93
N LEU A 39 10.85 4.23 4.78
CA LEU A 39 10.68 5.06 3.59
C LEU A 39 9.69 6.21 3.80
N LEU A 40 8.56 5.95 4.47
CA LEU A 40 7.59 7.00 4.81
C LEU A 40 8.19 8.04 5.76
N LYS A 41 8.89 7.59 6.80
CA LYS A 41 9.54 8.50 7.77
C LYS A 41 10.61 9.35 7.12
N ASP A 42 11.46 8.75 6.29
CA ASP A 42 12.53 9.44 5.56
C ASP A 42 11.96 10.49 4.59
N ALA A 43 10.73 10.29 4.10
CA ALA A 43 10.00 11.23 3.26
C ALA A 43 9.19 12.29 4.04
N GLY A 44 9.26 12.31 5.38
CA GLY A 44 8.55 13.29 6.22
C GLY A 44 7.09 12.95 6.53
N HIS A 45 6.69 11.69 6.34
CA HIS A 45 5.38 11.15 6.70
C HIS A 45 5.41 10.37 8.02
N SER A 46 4.24 10.17 8.62
CA SER A 46 4.11 9.48 9.91
C SER A 46 3.53 8.09 9.72
N VAL A 47 3.93 7.14 10.59
CA VAL A 47 3.24 5.86 10.72
C VAL A 47 2.58 5.82 12.10
N VAL A 48 1.26 6.02 12.11
CA VAL A 48 0.45 6.13 13.35
C VAL A 48 -0.14 4.80 13.80
N ALA A 49 -0.11 3.79 12.93
CA ALA A 49 -0.58 2.45 13.23
C ALA A 49 0.20 1.40 12.43
N TYR A 50 0.43 0.25 13.05
CA TYR A 50 1.10 -0.89 12.41
C TYR A 50 0.61 -2.20 13.01
N THR A 51 0.38 -3.20 12.18
CA THR A 51 0.11 -4.56 12.65
C THR A 51 0.57 -5.61 11.65
N VAL A 52 0.80 -6.83 12.16
CA VAL A 52 0.98 -8.03 11.35
C VAL A 52 -0.24 -8.93 11.56
N VAL A 53 -0.93 -9.29 10.48
CA VAL A 53 -2.09 -10.18 10.49
C VAL A 53 -1.77 -11.46 9.72
N LYS A 54 -2.47 -12.55 10.04
CA LYS A 54 -2.37 -13.80 9.27
C LYS A 54 -3.02 -13.64 7.89
N ASP A 55 -2.62 -14.49 6.95
CA ASP A 55 -3.18 -14.50 5.58
C ASP A 55 -4.58 -15.14 5.60
N ASP A 56 -5.53 -14.36 6.10
CA ASP A 56 -6.92 -14.73 6.33
C ASP A 56 -7.81 -13.54 5.98
N ALA A 57 -8.74 -13.76 5.05
CA ALA A 57 -9.60 -12.72 4.52
C ALA A 57 -10.38 -11.97 5.62
N ALA A 58 -10.92 -12.68 6.62
CA ALA A 58 -11.69 -12.05 7.69
C ALA A 58 -10.81 -11.16 8.57
N LYS A 59 -9.57 -11.58 8.85
CA LYS A 59 -8.62 -10.75 9.61
C LYS A 59 -8.18 -9.51 8.83
N ILE A 60 -7.96 -9.63 7.53
CA ILE A 60 -7.64 -8.50 6.66
C ILE A 60 -8.80 -7.48 6.66
N VAL A 61 -10.04 -7.95 6.44
CA VAL A 61 -11.25 -7.10 6.45
C VAL A 61 -11.41 -6.39 7.79
N LEU A 62 -11.32 -7.13 8.90
CA LEU A 62 -11.45 -6.57 10.25
C LEU A 62 -10.41 -5.49 10.52
N GLN A 63 -9.16 -5.71 10.09
CA GLN A 63 -8.10 -4.73 10.28
C GLN A 63 -8.27 -3.50 9.39
N MET A 64 -8.70 -3.68 8.14
CA MET A 64 -9.04 -2.58 7.24
C MET A 64 -10.15 -1.71 7.84
N GLN A 65 -11.21 -2.32 8.36
CA GLN A 65 -12.27 -1.61 9.08
C GLN A 65 -11.75 -0.87 10.32
N ALA A 66 -10.91 -1.52 11.13
CA ALA A 66 -10.36 -0.88 12.33
C ALA A 66 -9.52 0.37 11.99
N PHE A 67 -8.71 0.31 10.92
CA PHE A 67 -7.89 1.44 10.48
C PHE A 67 -8.67 2.50 9.71
N SER A 68 -9.73 2.14 8.99
CA SER A 68 -10.55 3.14 8.29
C SER A 68 -11.36 4.01 9.24
N GLN A 69 -11.75 3.48 10.41
CA GLN A 69 -12.48 4.23 11.43
C GLN A 69 -11.59 5.16 12.28
N ARG A 70 -10.26 5.12 12.09
CA ARG A 70 -9.33 6.02 12.79
C ARG A 70 -9.31 7.40 12.14
N GLU A 71 -9.59 8.43 12.92
CA GLU A 71 -9.51 9.83 12.46
C GLU A 71 -8.07 10.28 12.19
N ASP A 72 -7.09 9.68 12.87
CA ASP A 72 -5.68 10.03 12.72
C ASP A 72 -4.97 9.31 11.56
N VAL A 73 -5.68 8.48 10.78
CA VAL A 73 -5.14 7.76 9.62
C VAL A 73 -5.63 8.41 8.33
N ASP A 74 -4.72 8.69 7.40
CA ASP A 74 -5.02 9.24 6.07
C ASP A 74 -4.91 8.17 4.98
N ALA A 75 -3.88 7.33 5.08
CA ALA A 75 -3.57 6.29 4.11
C ALA A 75 -3.28 4.95 4.79
N ILE A 76 -3.66 3.84 4.15
CA ILE A 76 -3.41 2.47 4.61
C ILE A 76 -2.56 1.75 3.57
N ILE A 77 -1.42 1.20 3.99
CA ILE A 77 -0.53 0.39 3.13
C ILE A 77 -0.57 -1.05 3.62
N VAL A 78 -1.06 -1.94 2.77
CA VAL A 78 -1.10 -3.38 2.99
C VAL A 78 0.01 -4.04 2.19
N ASN A 79 0.75 -4.98 2.78
CA ASN A 79 1.75 -5.76 2.05
C ASN A 79 1.66 -7.26 2.39
N GLY A 80 1.78 -8.13 1.40
CA GLY A 80 1.77 -9.59 1.57
C GLY A 80 0.45 -10.29 1.20
N GLY A 81 0.48 -11.62 1.07
CA GLY A 81 -0.68 -12.46 0.72
C GLY A 81 -1.24 -12.25 -0.70
N THR A 82 -0.44 -11.70 -1.63
CA THR A 82 -0.88 -11.41 -3.01
C THR A 82 -0.36 -12.42 -4.06
N GLY A 83 0.22 -13.54 -3.65
CA GLY A 83 0.66 -14.61 -4.57
C GLY A 83 -0.50 -15.30 -5.30
N ILE A 84 -0.25 -16.36 -6.06
CA ILE A 84 -1.32 -17.11 -6.76
C ILE A 84 -1.68 -18.43 -6.06
N ALA A 85 -1.12 -18.68 -4.86
CA ALA A 85 -1.48 -19.88 -4.13
C ALA A 85 -2.94 -19.77 -3.63
N PRO A 86 -3.66 -20.88 -3.41
CA PRO A 86 -5.05 -20.85 -2.96
C PRO A 86 -5.31 -20.07 -1.65
N ARG A 87 -4.27 -19.87 -0.84
CA ARG A 87 -4.32 -19.09 0.41
C ARG A 87 -4.09 -17.59 0.23
N ASP A 88 -3.46 -17.18 -0.88
CA ASP A 88 -3.11 -15.79 -1.13
C ASP A 88 -4.37 -15.01 -1.54
N THR A 89 -5.08 -14.46 -0.56
CA THR A 89 -6.39 -13.83 -0.77
C THR A 89 -6.35 -12.31 -0.69
N THR A 90 -5.21 -11.70 -0.33
CA THR A 90 -5.14 -10.26 -0.07
C THR A 90 -5.58 -9.44 -1.27
N TYR A 91 -5.13 -9.75 -2.49
CA TYR A 91 -5.53 -8.95 -3.65
C TYR A 91 -7.05 -8.96 -3.86
N ASP A 92 -7.67 -10.14 -3.84
CA ASP A 92 -9.09 -10.30 -4.13
C ASP A 92 -9.95 -9.65 -3.03
N VAL A 93 -9.53 -9.80 -1.78
CA VAL A 93 -10.14 -9.11 -0.63
C VAL A 93 -10.03 -7.61 -0.78
N MET A 94 -8.82 -7.09 -1.04
CA MET A 94 -8.59 -5.66 -1.14
C MET A 94 -9.35 -5.05 -2.33
N GLU A 95 -9.31 -5.67 -3.51
CA GLU A 95 -10.06 -5.22 -4.69
C GLU A 95 -11.56 -5.14 -4.42
N SER A 96 -12.13 -6.14 -3.71
CA SER A 96 -13.55 -6.17 -3.36
C SER A 96 -13.97 -5.12 -2.31
N LEU A 97 -13.04 -4.67 -1.47
CA LEU A 97 -13.32 -3.72 -0.39
C LEU A 97 -13.34 -2.26 -0.86
N LEU A 98 -12.59 -1.92 -1.90
CA LEU A 98 -12.40 -0.53 -2.33
C LEU A 98 -13.69 0.06 -2.90
N ASP A 99 -14.10 1.22 -2.38
CA ASP A 99 -15.23 2.00 -2.91
C ASP A 99 -14.93 2.55 -4.32
N ARG A 100 -13.64 2.86 -4.56
CA ARG A 100 -13.13 3.34 -5.84
C ARG A 100 -11.74 2.80 -6.08
N ILE A 101 -11.59 2.04 -7.15
CA ILE A 101 -10.29 1.50 -7.57
C ILE A 101 -9.53 2.56 -8.38
N LEU A 102 -8.22 2.63 -8.17
CA LEU A 102 -7.25 3.38 -8.97
C LEU A 102 -6.47 2.38 -9.86
N PRO A 103 -7.02 1.96 -11.02
CA PRO A 103 -6.48 0.85 -11.80
C PRO A 103 -5.04 1.11 -12.29
N GLY A 104 -4.74 2.37 -12.60
CA GLY A 104 -3.41 2.80 -13.05
C GLY A 104 -2.27 2.44 -12.08
N PHE A 105 -2.55 2.31 -10.78
CA PHE A 105 -1.53 1.88 -9.81
C PHE A 105 -1.02 0.47 -10.11
N GLY A 106 -1.94 -0.50 -10.25
CA GLY A 106 -1.58 -1.89 -10.55
C GLY A 106 -0.96 -2.05 -11.93
N GLU A 107 -1.45 -1.29 -12.91
CA GLU A 107 -0.92 -1.27 -14.28
C GLU A 107 0.53 -0.77 -14.33
N ILE A 108 0.79 0.42 -13.77
CA ILE A 108 2.14 1.00 -13.76
C ILE A 108 3.08 0.17 -12.88
N PHE A 109 2.60 -0.35 -11.75
CA PHE A 109 3.38 -1.25 -10.90
C PHE A 109 3.84 -2.50 -11.66
N ARG A 110 2.97 -3.14 -12.44
CA ARG A 110 3.33 -4.29 -13.27
C ARG A 110 4.27 -3.90 -14.41
N PHE A 111 4.08 -2.75 -15.04
CA PHE A 111 5.00 -2.24 -16.05
C PHE A 111 6.41 -2.04 -15.49
N LEU A 112 6.55 -1.35 -14.36
CA LEU A 112 7.83 -1.15 -13.68
C LEU A 112 8.43 -2.47 -13.20
N SER A 113 7.60 -3.36 -12.63
CA SER A 113 8.04 -4.69 -12.23
C SER A 113 8.56 -5.49 -13.41
N TYR A 114 7.92 -5.42 -14.58
CA TYR A 114 8.36 -6.12 -15.78
C TYR A 114 9.76 -5.67 -16.21
N GLN A 115 10.10 -4.39 -16.03
CA GLN A 115 11.44 -3.87 -16.30
C GLN A 115 12.50 -4.45 -15.33
N GLU A 116 12.13 -4.78 -14.09
CA GLU A 116 13.08 -5.31 -13.08
C GLU A 116 13.16 -6.84 -13.05
N ILE A 117 12.02 -7.53 -13.17
CA ILE A 117 11.90 -8.98 -12.96
C ILE A 117 11.36 -9.74 -14.18
N GLY A 118 11.18 -9.07 -15.32
CA GLY A 118 10.71 -9.66 -16.56
C GLY A 118 9.31 -10.28 -16.45
N SER A 119 9.10 -11.40 -17.12
CA SER A 119 7.80 -12.11 -17.19
C SER A 119 7.22 -12.50 -15.83
N ARG A 120 8.03 -12.56 -14.76
CA ARG A 120 7.54 -12.79 -13.39
C ARG A 120 6.53 -11.73 -12.95
N ALA A 121 6.59 -10.53 -13.52
CA ALA A 121 5.63 -9.45 -13.26
C ALA A 121 4.18 -9.81 -13.64
N ILE A 122 3.95 -10.84 -14.47
CA ILE A 122 2.59 -11.34 -14.76
C ILE A 122 1.88 -11.81 -13.49
N ALA A 123 2.62 -12.37 -12.52
CA ALA A 123 2.08 -12.82 -11.24
C ALA A 123 2.01 -11.70 -10.18
N SER A 124 2.49 -10.49 -10.49
CA SER A 124 2.50 -9.37 -9.55
C SER A 124 1.08 -8.79 -9.41
N ARG A 125 0.45 -9.04 -8.27
CA ARG A 125 -0.86 -8.50 -7.90
C ARG A 125 -0.69 -7.35 -6.91
N ALA A 126 -1.13 -6.16 -7.32
CA ALA A 126 -1.14 -4.93 -6.52
C ALA A 126 -2.37 -4.09 -6.93
N VAL A 127 -3.01 -3.45 -5.96
CA VAL A 127 -4.20 -2.62 -6.20
C VAL A 127 -4.15 -1.40 -5.27
N ALA A 128 -4.68 -0.27 -5.73
CA ALA A 128 -4.86 0.92 -4.92
C ALA A 128 -6.27 1.47 -5.11
N GLY A 129 -6.73 2.27 -4.16
CA GLY A 129 -8.06 2.84 -4.21
C GLY A 129 -8.43 3.64 -2.98
N VAL A 130 -9.72 3.90 -2.85
CA VAL A 130 -10.33 4.57 -1.72
C VAL A 130 -11.18 3.55 -0.96
N TYR A 131 -11.09 3.56 0.36
CA TYR A 131 -11.96 2.79 1.24
C TYR A 131 -12.37 3.65 2.44
N GLN A 132 -13.67 3.90 2.58
CA GLN A 132 -14.28 4.67 3.66
C GLN A 132 -13.56 6.03 3.89
N GLY A 133 -13.27 6.72 2.79
CA GLY A 133 -12.60 8.03 2.81
C GLY A 133 -11.10 7.99 3.10
N LYS A 134 -10.47 6.80 3.19
CA LYS A 134 -9.02 6.64 3.30
C LYS A 134 -8.41 6.22 1.97
N LEU A 135 -7.20 6.67 1.70
CA LEU A 135 -6.40 6.18 0.58
C LEU A 135 -5.81 4.81 0.94
N VAL A 136 -5.81 3.86 0.01
CA VAL A 136 -5.35 2.48 0.27
C VAL A 136 -4.43 1.99 -0.83
N PHE A 137 -3.32 1.35 -0.45
CA PHE A 137 -2.41 0.65 -1.36
C PHE A 137 -2.19 -0.78 -0.86
N SER A 138 -2.39 -1.77 -1.73
CA SER A 138 -2.10 -3.19 -1.46
C SER A 138 -0.97 -3.66 -2.36
N LEU A 139 0.10 -4.14 -1.73
CA LEU A 139 1.40 -4.43 -2.34
C LEU A 139 1.78 -5.91 -2.18
N PRO A 140 2.65 -6.45 -3.05
CA PRO A 140 3.30 -7.72 -2.80
C PRO A 140 4.11 -7.73 -1.50
N GLY A 141 4.32 -8.93 -0.93
CA GLY A 141 5.07 -9.08 0.33
C GLY A 141 6.59 -9.02 0.19
N SER A 142 7.13 -9.05 -1.03
CA SER A 142 8.58 -8.98 -1.26
C SER A 142 9.10 -7.57 -1.01
N SER A 143 10.25 -7.46 -0.32
CA SER A 143 10.80 -6.14 0.00
C SER A 143 11.20 -5.34 -1.26
N ASN A 144 11.54 -6.02 -2.37
CA ASN A 144 11.76 -5.37 -3.66
C ASN A 144 10.47 -4.78 -4.24
N GLY A 145 9.37 -5.54 -4.22
CA GLY A 145 8.07 -5.06 -4.70
C GLY A 145 7.55 -3.88 -3.87
N VAL A 146 7.70 -3.96 -2.54
CA VAL A 146 7.40 -2.85 -1.63
C VAL A 146 8.26 -1.63 -1.93
N LYS A 147 9.58 -1.80 -2.04
CA LYS A 147 10.49 -0.68 -2.34
C LYS A 147 10.10 0.01 -3.65
N LEU A 148 9.89 -0.77 -4.71
CA LEU A 148 9.51 -0.27 -6.01
C LEU A 148 8.20 0.54 -5.95
N ALA A 149 7.16 -0.03 -5.35
CA ALA A 149 5.87 0.63 -5.24
C ALA A 149 5.95 1.91 -4.38
N VAL A 150 6.61 1.85 -3.23
CA VAL A 150 6.71 2.99 -2.31
C VAL A 150 7.50 4.13 -2.93
N GLU A 151 8.70 3.86 -3.44
CA GLU A 151 9.59 4.91 -3.97
C GLU A 151 9.12 5.48 -5.31
N LYS A 152 8.54 4.66 -6.19
CA LYS A 152 8.21 5.09 -7.56
C LYS A 152 6.78 5.57 -7.73
N LEU A 153 5.86 5.13 -6.88
CA LEU A 153 4.42 5.37 -7.08
C LEU A 153 3.76 6.00 -5.86
N ILE A 154 3.98 5.48 -4.66
CA ILE A 154 3.27 5.97 -3.47
C ILE A 154 3.81 7.33 -3.04
N LEU A 155 5.10 7.43 -2.71
CA LEU A 155 5.68 8.68 -2.19
C LEU A 155 5.49 9.87 -3.13
N PRO A 156 5.67 9.75 -4.46
CA PRO A 156 5.46 10.87 -5.37
C PRO A 156 4.02 11.37 -5.44
N GLU A 157 3.03 10.52 -5.12
CA GLU A 157 1.60 10.83 -5.30
C GLU A 157 0.83 10.96 -3.98
N LEU A 158 1.45 10.59 -2.85
CA LEU A 158 0.76 10.41 -1.58
C LEU A 158 0.07 11.69 -1.10
N VAL A 159 0.79 12.82 -1.14
CA VAL A 159 0.28 14.13 -0.73
C VAL A 159 -0.82 14.60 -1.68
N HIS A 160 -0.60 14.50 -2.99
CA HIS A 160 -1.57 14.86 -4.01
C HIS A 160 -2.90 14.14 -3.81
N LEU A 161 -2.86 12.81 -3.72
CA LEU A 161 -4.05 11.97 -3.61
C LEU A 161 -4.81 12.18 -2.30
N VAL A 162 -4.10 12.34 -1.18
CA VAL A 162 -4.73 12.64 0.12
C VAL A 162 -5.38 14.03 0.11
N THR A 163 -4.74 15.03 -0.47
CA THR A 163 -5.30 16.39 -0.58
C THR A 163 -6.55 16.39 -1.47
N GLN A 164 -6.50 15.69 -2.60
CA GLN A 164 -7.65 15.53 -3.49
C GLN A 164 -8.83 14.83 -2.80
N LEU A 165 -8.56 13.79 -2.00
CA LEU A 165 -9.60 13.11 -1.21
C LEU A 165 -10.27 14.01 -0.17
N ARG A 166 -9.53 15.00 0.36
CA ARG A 166 -10.04 15.99 1.33
C ARG A 166 -10.81 17.15 0.69
N GLY A 167 -10.95 17.17 -0.63
CA GLY A 167 -11.72 18.18 -1.35
C GLY A 167 -10.89 19.23 -2.10
N GLY A 168 -9.56 19.07 -2.17
CA GLY A 168 -8.65 20.00 -2.86
C GLY A 168 -8.18 21.16 -1.99
#